data_AF-A0A0D3A019-F1
#
_entry.id   AF-A0A0D3A019-F1
#
_cell.length_a   1.000
_cell.length_b   1.000
_cell.length_c   1.000
_cell.angle_alpha   90.00
_cell.angle_beta   90.00
_cell.angle_gamma   90.00
#
_symmetry.space_group_name_H-M   'P 1'
#
loop_
_entity.id
_entity.type
_entity.pdbx_description
1 polymer ?
#
loop_
_entity_poly.entity_id
_entity_poly.type
_entity_poly.pdbx_seq_one_letter_code
_entity_poly.pdbx_strand_id
1 'polypeptide(L)' 'MAHAISDGVFVDPASEKLFQVVAGRIEEQETQLTQESSDGLPITFSTEEVDRIFEEVAPKKKLRIL' A
#
# COMPACT_ATOMS: atom_id res chain seq x y z
N MET A 1 12.15 2.57 -13.34
CA MET A 1 12.58 1.45 -12.48
C MET A 1 11.39 0.57 -12.25
N ALA A 2 11.46 -0.72 -12.58
CA ALA A 2 10.37 -1.66 -12.33
C ALA A 2 10.45 -2.08 -10.85
N HIS A 3 9.48 -1.66 -10.04
CA HIS A 3 9.29 -2.18 -8.70
C HIS A 3 8.88 -3.64 -8.88
N ALA A 4 9.81 -4.57 -8.60
CA ALA A 4 9.52 -5.99 -8.65
C ALA A 4 8.57 -6.31 -7.48
N ILE A 5 7.27 -6.19 -7.73
CA ILE A 5 6.25 -6.88 -6.95
C ILE A 5 6.64 -8.36 -7.02
N SER A 6 7.11 -8.91 -5.91
CA SER A 6 7.40 -10.34 -5.82
C SER A 6 6.17 -11.11 -6.28
N ASP A 7 6.31 -12.02 -7.25
CA ASP A 7 5.27 -12.92 -7.76
C ASP A 7 4.85 -13.95 -6.69
N GLY A 8 4.45 -13.46 -5.53
CA GLY A 8 3.88 -14.27 -4.45
C GLY A 8 2.53 -14.80 -4.89
N VAL A 9 2.31 -16.10 -4.72
CA VAL A 9 1.00 -16.72 -4.96
C VAL A 9 0.08 -16.32 -3.80
N PHE A 10 -0.95 -15.54 -4.09
CA PHE A 10 -2.04 -15.32 -3.14
C PHE A 10 -2.88 -16.59 -3.01
N VAL A 11 -3.16 -16.99 -1.77
CA VAL A 11 -3.96 -18.19 -1.47
C VAL A 11 -5.44 -17.95 -1.75
N ASP A 12 -5.92 -16.70 -1.68
CA ASP A 12 -7.31 -16.35 -1.94
C ASP A 12 -7.43 -15.07 -2.81
N PRO A 13 -8.46 -14.97 -3.68
CA PRO A 13 -8.63 -13.80 -4.55
C PRO A 13 -8.93 -12.49 -3.81
N ALA A 14 -9.41 -12.54 -2.57
CA ALA A 14 -9.69 -11.33 -1.79
C ALA A 14 -8.40 -10.75 -1.19
N SER A 15 -7.43 -11.57 -0.76
CA SER A 15 -6.11 -11.09 -0.35
C SER A 15 -5.33 -10.50 -1.53
N GLU A 16 -5.41 -11.10 -2.72
CA GLU A 16 -4.85 -10.51 -3.94
C GLU A 16 -5.44 -9.13 -4.23
N LYS A 17 -6.78 -9.00 -4.16
CA LYS A 17 -7.45 -7.73 -4.38
C LYS A 17 -7.06 -6.68 -3.33
N LEU A 18 -6.94 -7.06 -2.06
CA LEU A 18 -6.45 -6.16 -1.02
C LEU A 18 -5.01 -5.72 -1.30
N PHE A 19 -4.13 -6.63 -1.69
CA PHE A 19 -2.76 -6.31 -2.04
C PHE A 19 -2.69 -5.32 -3.21
N GLN A 20 -3.47 -5.53 -4.27
CA GLN A 20 -3.51 -4.60 -5.40
C GLN A 20 -4.00 -3.20 -4.98
N VAL A 21 -4.98 -3.12 -4.08
CA VAL A 21 -5.46 -1.84 -3.54
C VAL A 21 -4.41 -1.15 -2.68
N VAL A 22 -3.69 -1.89 -1.83
CA VAL A 22 -2.57 -1.37 -1.03
C VAL A 22 -1.43 -0.90 -1.94
N ALA A 23 -1.05 -1.71 -2.93
CA ALA A 23 0.00 -1.38 -3.88
C ALA A 23 -0.33 -0.10 -4.67
N GLY A 24 -1.57 0.06 -5.14
CA GLY A 24 -2.01 1.28 -5.82
C GLY A 24 -1.96 2.51 -4.92
N ARG A 25 -2.24 2.38 -3.62
CA ARG A 25 -2.11 3.48 -2.65
C ARG A 25 -0.67 3.84 -2.35
N ILE A 26 0.21 2.84 -2.25
CA ILE A 26 1.65 3.06 -2.11
C ILE A 26 2.15 3.85 -3.32
N GLU A 27 1.81 3.43 -4.54
CA GLU A 27 2.19 4.15 -5.78
C GLU A 27 1.62 5.59 -5.82
N GLU A 28 0.36 5.78 -5.41
CA GLU A 28 -0.26 7.10 -5.29
C GLU A 28 0.47 8.00 -4.28
N GLN A 29 0.97 7.44 -3.17
CA GLN A 29 1.78 8.21 -2.21
C GLN A 29 3.22 8.43 -2.70
N GLU A 30 3.87 7.45 -3.36
CA GLU A 30 5.20 7.66 -3.95
C GLU A 30 5.17 8.79 -4.98
N THR A 31 4.14 8.81 -5.82
CA THR A 31 4.00 9.86 -6.84
C THR A 31 3.79 11.24 -6.21
N GLN A 32 2.95 11.36 -5.18
CA GLN A 32 2.79 12.61 -4.43
C GLN A 32 4.09 13.06 -3.75
N LEU A 33 4.76 12.16 -3.01
CA LEU A 33 6.03 12.46 -2.35
C LEU A 33 7.15 12.76 -3.35
N THR A 34 7.14 12.19 -4.55
CA THR A 34 8.11 12.51 -5.61
C THR A 34 7.84 13.89 -6.21
N GLN A 35 6.58 14.32 -6.25
CA GLN A 35 6.25 15.70 -6.65
C GLN A 35 6.65 16.72 -5.58
N GLU A 36 6.56 16.35 -4.30
CA GLU A 36 6.98 17.21 -3.18
C GLU A 36 8.50 17.20 -2.97
N SER A 37 9.14 16.04 -3.15
CA SER A 37 10.58 15.84 -3.09
C SER A 37 11.15 15.94 -4.50
N SER A 38 11.58 17.15 -4.88
CA SER A 38 12.32 17.41 -6.12
C SER A 38 13.67 16.67 -6.22
N ASP A 39 14.03 15.86 -5.23
CA ASP A 39 15.33 15.20 -5.10
C ASP A 39 15.43 13.90 -5.90
N GLY A 40 14.31 13.36 -6.40
CA GLY A 40 14.29 12.12 -7.20
C GLY A 40 14.85 10.90 -6.44
N LEU A 41 14.88 10.98 -5.11
CA LEU A 41 15.37 9.92 -4.24
C LEU A 41 14.30 8.84 -4.13
N PRO A 42 14.66 7.54 -4.18
CA PRO A 42 13.69 6.47 -3.97
C PRO A 42 13.06 6.62 -2.59
N ILE A 43 11.74 6.80 -2.57
CA ILE A 43 10.96 6.93 -1.34
C ILE A 43 10.86 5.53 -0.74
N THR A 44 11.57 5.29 0.34
CA THR A 44 11.46 4.04 1.08
C THR A 44 10.36 4.20 2.11
N PHE A 45 9.21 3.59 1.88
CA PHE A 45 8.19 3.49 2.92
C PHE A 45 8.67 2.62 4.07
N SER A 46 8.46 3.12 5.29
CA SER A 46 8.58 2.35 6.52
C SER A 46 7.42 1.35 6.64
N THR A 47 7.64 0.27 7.40
CA THR A 47 6.58 -0.68 7.78
C THR A 47 5.37 0.02 8.39
N GLU A 48 5.59 1.07 9.18
CA GLU A 48 4.50 1.84 9.81
C GLU A 48 3.63 2.60 8.79
N GLU A 49 4.22 3.05 7.69
CA GLU A 49 3.50 3.76 6.62
C GLU A 49 2.68 2.78 5.80
N VAL A 50 3.25 1.61 5.49
CA VAL A 50 2.54 0.52 4.82
C VAL A 50 1.36 0.02 5.68
N ASP A 51 1.56 -0.14 6.99
CA ASP A 51 0.48 -0.51 7.93
C ASP A 51 -0.62 0.54 7.98
N ARG A 52 -0.26 1.84 7.95
CA ARG A 52 -1.24 2.93 7.89
C ARG A 52 -2.05 2.88 6.60
N ILE A 53 -1.39 2.64 5.46
CA ILE A 53 -2.07 2.47 4.16
C ILE A 53 -3.00 1.26 4.21
N PHE A 54 -2.57 0.15 4.83
CA PHE A 54 -3.40 -1.04 5.01
C PHE A 54 -4.66 -0.73 5.81
N GLU A 55 -4.56 -0.03 6.95
CA GLU A 55 -5.71 0.37 7.76
C GLU A 55 -6.65 1.37 7.05
N GLU A 56 -6.12 2.18 6.13
CA GLU A 56 -6.93 3.09 5.32
C GLU A 56 -7.78 2.34 4.29
N VAL A 57 -7.21 1.32 3.64
CA VAL A 57 -7.90 0.55 2.59
C VAL A 57 -8.68 -0.64 3.14
N ALA A 58 -8.29 -1.15 4.30
CA ALA A 58 -9.01 -2.21 4.96
C ALA A 58 -10.39 -1.69 5.35
N PRO A 59 -11.45 -2.46 5.07
CA PRO A 59 -12.79 -2.08 5.51
C PRO A 59 -12.79 -2.00 7.04
N LYS A 60 -12.86 -0.78 7.57
CA LYS A 60 -12.99 -0.49 9.01
C LYS A 60 -14.12 -1.35 9.55
N LYS A 61 -13.78 -2.46 10.21
CA LYS A 61 -14.75 -3.26 10.95
C LYS A 61 -15.26 -2.33 12.04
N LYS A 62 -16.44 -1.75 11.85
CA LYS A 62 -17.22 -1.19 12.96
C LYS A 62 -17.48 -2.37 13.87
N LEU A 63 -16.61 -2.53 14.87
CA LEU A 63 -16.76 -3.47 15.97
C LEU A 63 -18.05 -3.02 16.67
N ARG A 64 -19.19 -3.58 16.23
CA ARG A 64 -20.43 -3.54 16.98
C ARG A 64 -20.16 -4.41 18.19
N ILE A 65 -19.65 -3.78 19.24
CA ILE A 65 -19.68 -4.34 20.58
C ILE A 65 -21.16 -4.58 20.87
N LEU A 66 -21.52 -5.85 20.99
CA LEU A 66 -22.86 -6.30 21.37
C LEU A 66 -22.93 -6.45 22.89
#